data_AF-A0A0A0D5V7-F1
#
_entry.id   AF-A0A0A0D5V7-F1
#
_cell.length_a   1.000
_cell.length_b   1.000
_cell.length_c   1.000
_cell.angle_alpha   90.00
_cell.angle_beta   90.00
_cell.angle_gamma   90.00
#
_symmetry.space_group_name_H-M   'P 1'
#
loop_
_entity.id
_entity.type
_entity.pdbx_description
1 polymer ?
#
loop_
_entity_poly.entity_id
_entity_poly.type
_entity_poly.pdbx_seq_one_letter_code
_entity_poly.pdbx_strand_id
1 'polypeptide(L)'
;MRFNGTGLSTLTAIYLAASGQFAAGELAVYIGYTGFCLLIFAHILLRPQSSHTRRSIAMIGDFTVVLSEMLIRGEGTAFLFPLFIWIILGNGFRFGIRYLVAATAGGLMAFGTVIAATPFWRSQPSLSAGLLGGLCLVALAAAPLIRGLSRAKRQAETASREKAVLLANVGHELRTPLTAILGSGSVLQDTRLDPAQREMTRKVVSAGQRLLTLADDISAASGAGSPDSRSPGRGSDADRA
;
A
#
# COMPACT_ATOMS: atom_id res chain seq x y z
N MET A 1 -0.29 -3.38 6.16
CA MET A 1 -0.85 -2.07 6.60
C MET A 1 -0.56 -1.92 8.09
N ARG A 2 0.37 -1.05 8.50
CA ARG A 2 0.54 -0.72 9.92
C ARG A 2 -0.55 0.28 10.31
N PHE A 3 -1.43 -0.13 11.21
CA PHE A 3 -2.61 0.62 11.66
C PHE A 3 -2.16 1.81 12.54
N ASN A 4 -2.65 3.02 12.27
CA ASN A 4 -2.28 4.22 13.04
C ASN A 4 -2.90 4.22 14.44
N GLY A 5 -4.07 3.61 14.61
CA GLY A 5 -4.83 3.69 15.86
C GLY A 5 -4.11 3.08 17.05
N THR A 6 -3.26 2.06 16.86
CA THR A 6 -2.47 1.50 17.97
C THR A 6 -1.44 2.50 18.49
N GLY A 7 -0.78 3.25 17.59
CA GLY A 7 0.19 4.27 17.99
C GLY A 7 -0.47 5.44 18.72
N LEU A 8 -1.64 5.88 18.25
CA LEU A 8 -2.42 6.93 18.91
C LEU A 8 -2.93 6.47 20.28
N SER A 9 -3.48 5.26 20.37
CA SER A 9 -3.94 4.68 21.64
C SER A 9 -2.80 4.51 22.65
N THR A 10 -1.60 4.10 22.21
CA THR A 10 -0.46 3.93 23.13
C THR A 10 0.05 5.29 23.64
N LEU A 11 0.10 6.32 22.78
CA LEU A 11 0.49 7.68 23.19
C LEU A 11 -0.52 8.28 24.16
N THR A 12 -1.83 8.12 23.92
CA THR A 12 -2.86 8.58 24.86
C THR A 12 -2.82 7.79 26.17
N ALA A 13 -2.54 6.48 26.13
CA ALA A 13 -2.35 5.65 27.34
C ALA A 13 -1.21 6.15 28.22
N ILE A 14 -0.05 6.42 27.61
CA ILE A 14 1.15 6.90 28.31
C ILE A 14 0.89 8.27 28.93
N TYR A 15 0.23 9.17 28.19
CA TYR A 15 -0.15 10.47 28.71
C TYR A 15 -1.12 10.37 29.91
N LEU A 16 -2.14 9.53 29.79
CA LEU A 16 -3.09 9.26 30.87
C LEU A 16 -2.35 8.75 32.12
N ALA A 17 -1.48 7.75 31.96
CA ALA A 17 -0.68 7.18 33.05
C ALA A 17 0.26 8.21 33.72
N ALA A 18 0.81 9.15 32.95
CA ALA A 18 1.70 10.19 33.46
C ALA A 18 0.96 11.31 34.23
N SER A 19 -0.31 11.55 33.94
CA SER A 19 -1.07 12.67 34.52
C SER A 19 -1.66 12.42 35.92
N GLY A 20 -1.76 11.15 36.36
CA GLY A 20 -2.05 10.78 37.76
C GLY A 20 -3.44 11.15 38.32
N GLN A 21 -4.25 11.93 37.62
CA GLN A 21 -5.63 12.29 37.98
C GLN A 21 -6.57 11.90 36.84
N PHE A 22 -7.57 11.06 37.15
CA PHE A 22 -8.51 10.54 36.17
C PHE A 22 -9.93 10.97 36.53
N ALA A 23 -10.58 11.73 35.65
CA ALA A 23 -12.02 11.89 35.71
C ALA A 23 -12.73 10.71 35.00
N ALA A 24 -13.91 10.31 35.48
CA ALA A 24 -14.65 9.19 34.91
C ALA A 24 -14.95 9.35 33.40
N GLY A 25 -15.12 10.59 32.93
CA GLY A 25 -15.33 10.90 31.52
C GLY A 25 -14.11 10.62 30.62
N GLU A 26 -12.90 10.79 31.13
CA GLU A 26 -11.66 10.59 30.36
C GLU A 26 -11.37 9.11 30.15
N LEU A 27 -11.56 8.32 31.23
CA LEU A 27 -11.41 6.87 31.17
C LEU A 27 -12.39 6.26 30.15
N ALA A 28 -13.63 6.78 30.09
CA ALA A 28 -14.65 6.34 29.15
C ALA A 28 -14.26 6.63 27.69
N VAL A 29 -13.72 7.82 27.40
CA VAL A 29 -13.24 8.19 26.05
C VAL A 29 -12.08 7.28 25.64
N TYR A 30 -11.12 7.05 26.53
CA TYR A 30 -9.96 6.21 26.24
C TYR A 30 -10.31 4.73 26.02
N ILE A 31 -11.13 4.14 26.92
CA ILE A 31 -11.61 2.76 26.77
C ILE A 31 -12.42 2.61 25.49
N GLY A 32 -13.31 3.57 25.21
CA GLY A 32 -14.10 3.60 23.99
C GLY A 32 -13.24 3.65 22.72
N TYR A 33 -12.26 4.54 22.68
CA TYR A 33 -11.35 4.67 21.53
C TYR A 33 -10.45 3.44 21.35
N THR A 34 -9.96 2.85 22.44
CA THR A 34 -9.17 1.61 22.40
C THR A 34 -10.01 0.46 21.86
N GLY A 35 -11.25 0.30 22.35
CA GLY A 35 -12.20 -0.69 21.84
C GLY A 35 -12.51 -0.48 20.36
N PHE A 36 -12.77 0.76 19.94
CA PHE A 36 -12.96 1.13 18.54
C PHE A 36 -11.75 0.76 17.66
N CYS A 37 -10.53 1.04 18.13
CA CYS A 37 -9.30 0.68 17.42
C CYS A 37 -9.15 -0.83 17.27
N LEU A 38 -9.43 -1.59 18.33
CA LEU A 38 -9.40 -3.07 18.30
C LEU A 38 -10.45 -3.63 17.35
N LEU A 39 -11.64 -3.05 17.29
CA LEU A 39 -12.70 -3.46 16.35
C LEU A 39 -12.29 -3.23 14.89
N ILE A 40 -11.72 -2.05 14.58
CA ILE A 40 -11.21 -1.79 13.23
C ILE A 40 -10.06 -2.74 12.90
N PHE A 41 -9.16 -3.00 13.85
CA PHE A 41 -8.05 -3.93 13.66
C PHE A 41 -8.54 -5.35 13.40
N ALA A 42 -9.48 -5.86 14.21
CA ALA A 42 -10.12 -7.15 14.01
C ALA A 42 -10.80 -7.22 12.63
N HIS A 43 -11.49 -6.15 12.22
CA HIS A 43 -12.11 -6.08 10.90
C HIS A 43 -11.07 -6.08 9.75
N ILE A 44 -9.88 -5.51 9.94
CA ILE A 44 -8.76 -5.61 8.98
C ILE A 44 -8.26 -7.05 8.87
N LEU A 45 -8.15 -7.77 9.99
CA LEU A 45 -7.73 -9.18 9.99
C LEU A 45 -8.76 -10.07 9.28
N LEU A 46 -10.06 -9.82 9.51
CA LEU A 46 -11.14 -10.60 8.89
C LEU A 46 -11.37 -10.25 7.42
N ARG A 47 -11.16 -8.99 7.02
CA ARG A 47 -11.31 -8.51 5.63
C ARG A 47 -10.11 -7.64 5.23
N PRO A 48 -9.01 -8.27 4.76
CA PRO A 48 -7.76 -7.56 4.43
C PRO A 48 -7.86 -6.64 3.20
N GLN A 49 -8.96 -6.70 2.46
CA GLN A 49 -9.20 -5.83 1.30
C GLN A 49 -9.17 -4.34 1.68
N SER A 50 -8.76 -3.50 0.72
CA SER A 50 -8.79 -2.05 0.88
C SER A 50 -10.23 -1.53 0.87
N SER A 51 -10.70 -1.02 2.01
CA SER A 51 -12.01 -0.37 2.12
C SER A 51 -11.84 1.14 2.35
N HIS A 52 -12.48 1.96 1.50
CA HIS A 52 -12.52 3.41 1.67
C HIS A 52 -13.32 3.81 2.92
N THR A 53 -14.46 3.15 3.15
CA THR A 53 -15.34 3.39 4.30
C THR A 53 -14.60 3.18 5.62
N ARG A 54 -13.86 2.07 5.75
CA ARG A 54 -13.06 1.77 6.94
C ARG A 54 -12.02 2.85 7.23
N ARG A 55 -11.36 3.37 6.18
CA ARG A 55 -10.35 4.43 6.32
C ARG A 55 -10.97 5.74 6.80
N SER A 56 -12.12 6.12 6.25
CA SER A 56 -12.83 7.33 6.67
C SER A 56 -13.33 7.22 8.11
N ILE A 57 -13.88 6.06 8.50
CA ILE A 57 -14.31 5.80 9.90
C ILE A 57 -13.12 5.92 10.85
N ALA A 58 -11.99 5.29 10.55
CA ALA A 58 -10.79 5.37 11.37
C ALA A 58 -10.30 6.82 11.52
N MET A 59 -10.24 7.57 10.42
CA MET A 59 -9.82 8.98 10.41
C MET A 59 -10.75 9.86 11.26
N ILE A 60 -12.06 9.66 11.17
CA ILE A 60 -13.03 10.39 12.01
C ILE A 60 -12.79 10.05 13.48
N GLY A 61 -12.66 8.77 13.83
CA GLY A 61 -12.39 8.35 15.20
C GLY A 61 -11.09 8.93 15.77
N ASP A 62 -10.03 9.00 14.97
CA ASP A 62 -8.75 9.61 15.36
C ASP A 62 -8.91 11.11 15.68
N PHE A 63 -9.72 11.87 14.92
CA PHE A 63 -10.01 13.26 15.26
C PHE A 63 -10.95 13.40 16.43
N THR A 64 -11.94 12.51 16.56
CA THR A 64 -12.89 12.53 17.68
C THR A 64 -12.18 12.36 19.01
N VAL A 65 -11.23 11.41 19.13
CA VAL A 65 -10.50 11.23 20.40
C VAL A 65 -9.65 12.44 20.76
N VAL A 66 -8.92 13.02 19.78
CA VAL A 66 -8.09 14.21 20.05
C VAL A 66 -8.98 15.41 20.40
N LEU A 67 -10.11 15.59 19.70
CA LEU A 67 -11.09 16.63 20.01
C LEU A 67 -11.65 16.46 21.43
N SER A 68 -12.11 15.26 21.79
CA SER A 68 -12.69 15.00 23.11
C SER A 68 -11.70 15.29 24.25
N GLU A 69 -10.45 14.84 24.14
CA GLU A 69 -9.42 15.12 25.13
C GLU A 69 -9.18 16.63 25.30
N MET A 70 -9.08 17.36 24.18
CA MET A 70 -8.84 18.80 24.22
C MET A 70 -10.02 19.61 24.78
N LEU A 71 -11.25 19.13 24.60
CA LEU A 71 -12.44 19.76 25.18
C LEU A 71 -12.55 19.55 26.69
N ILE A 72 -12.14 18.38 27.20
CA ILE A 72 -12.24 18.04 28.63
C ILE A 72 -11.15 18.76 29.45
N ARG A 73 -9.90 18.78 28.96
CA ARG A 73 -8.74 19.30 29.73
C ARG A 73 -8.26 20.70 29.32
N GLY A 74 -8.76 21.25 28.22
CA GLY A 74 -8.46 22.62 27.78
C GLY A 74 -6.96 22.87 27.54
N GLU A 75 -6.32 23.63 28.43
CA GLU A 75 -4.91 24.04 28.34
C GLU A 75 -3.94 22.86 28.46
N GLY A 76 -4.19 21.94 29.39
CA GLY A 76 -3.29 20.82 29.69
C GLY A 76 -3.04 19.87 28.52
N THR A 77 -3.85 19.99 27.47
CA THR A 77 -3.82 19.17 26.25
C THR A 77 -3.19 19.83 25.04
N ALA A 78 -2.57 21.01 25.18
CA ALA A 78 -1.92 21.68 24.05
C ALA A 78 -0.83 20.83 23.37
N PHE A 79 -0.15 19.97 24.14
CA PHE A 79 0.84 19.02 23.63
C PHE A 79 0.25 17.94 22.70
N LEU A 80 -1.10 17.77 22.64
CA LEU A 80 -1.76 16.86 21.70
C LEU A 80 -1.86 17.45 20.29
N PHE A 81 -1.61 18.75 20.11
CA PHE A 81 -1.72 19.39 18.79
C PHE A 81 -0.91 18.70 17.67
N PRO A 82 0.35 18.26 17.89
CA PRO A 82 1.11 17.48 16.90
C PRO A 82 0.39 16.21 16.40
N LEU A 83 -0.59 15.67 17.14
CA LEU A 83 -1.39 14.53 16.69
C LEU A 83 -2.31 14.90 15.52
N PHE A 84 -2.80 16.14 15.42
CA PHE A 84 -3.52 16.60 14.22
C PHE A 84 -2.62 16.51 12.98
N ILE A 85 -1.38 16.97 13.10
CA ILE A 85 -0.39 16.88 12.03
C ILE A 85 -0.12 15.42 11.68
N TRP A 86 0.09 14.57 12.68
CA TRP A 86 0.30 13.14 12.48
C TRP A 86 -0.86 12.47 11.73
N ILE A 87 -2.10 12.77 12.11
CA ILE A 87 -3.30 12.22 11.47
C ILE A 87 -3.40 12.71 10.01
N ILE A 88 -3.23 14.01 9.76
CA ILE A 88 -3.28 14.61 8.42
C ILE A 88 -2.21 14.00 7.52
N LEU A 89 -0.95 14.04 7.97
CA LEU A 89 0.20 13.63 7.19
C LEU A 89 0.20 12.10 6.98
N GLY A 90 -0.16 11.34 8.02
CA GLY A 90 -0.29 9.89 7.95
C GLY A 90 -1.35 9.45 6.94
N ASN A 91 -2.50 10.11 6.90
CA ASN A 91 -3.53 9.85 5.90
C ASN A 91 -3.08 10.25 4.49
N GLY A 92 -2.41 11.39 4.35
CA GLY A 92 -1.88 11.88 3.08
C GLY A 92 -0.84 10.95 2.45
N PHE A 93 0.21 10.59 3.18
CA PHE A 93 1.26 9.71 2.65
C PHE A 93 0.77 8.28 2.39
N ARG A 94 -0.11 7.76 3.23
CA ARG A 94 -0.55 6.36 3.13
C ARG A 94 -1.63 6.16 2.08
N PHE A 95 -2.55 7.10 1.95
CA PHE A 95 -3.76 6.93 1.13
C PHE A 95 -3.89 7.98 0.02
N GLY A 96 -2.97 8.95 -0.04
CA GLY A 96 -2.84 9.90 -1.13
C GLY A 96 -3.55 11.23 -0.87
N ILE A 97 -3.52 12.07 -1.91
CA ILE A 97 -3.91 13.49 -1.82
C ILE A 97 -5.36 13.71 -1.38
N ARG A 98 -6.30 12.84 -1.79
CA ARG A 98 -7.71 12.97 -1.40
C ARG A 98 -7.90 12.85 0.11
N TYR A 99 -7.15 11.93 0.73
CA TYR A 99 -7.16 11.73 2.17
C TYR A 99 -6.39 12.81 2.91
N LEU A 100 -5.33 13.38 2.33
CA LEU A 100 -4.67 14.57 2.88
C LEU A 100 -5.67 15.73 3.01
N VAL A 101 -6.39 16.03 1.93
CA VAL A 101 -7.36 17.14 1.90
C VAL A 101 -8.51 16.87 2.88
N ALA A 102 -9.08 15.67 2.86
CA ALA A 102 -10.16 15.31 3.78
C ALA A 102 -9.72 15.38 5.26
N ALA A 103 -8.53 14.87 5.58
CA ALA A 103 -7.99 14.95 6.93
C ALA A 103 -7.67 16.38 7.34
N THR A 104 -7.18 17.22 6.41
CA THR A 104 -6.93 18.65 6.68
C THR A 104 -8.23 19.37 7.02
N ALA A 105 -9.29 19.15 6.23
CA ALA A 105 -10.61 19.72 6.51
C ALA A 105 -11.14 19.23 7.87
N GLY A 106 -11.04 17.93 8.16
CA GLY A 106 -11.41 17.36 9.45
C GLY A 106 -10.63 17.97 10.62
N GLY A 107 -9.32 18.12 10.47
CA GLY A 107 -8.45 18.73 11.48
C GLY A 107 -8.75 20.20 11.72
N LEU A 108 -9.01 20.99 10.68
CA LEU A 108 -9.41 22.39 10.79
C LEU A 108 -10.75 22.53 11.51
N MET A 109 -11.74 21.68 11.17
CA MET A 109 -13.04 21.69 11.85
C MET A 109 -12.90 21.29 13.32
N ALA A 110 -12.16 20.22 13.62
CA ALA A 110 -11.97 19.75 14.98
C ALA A 110 -11.20 20.76 15.83
N PHE A 111 -10.07 21.29 15.34
CA PHE A 111 -9.30 22.28 16.09
C PHE A 111 -10.02 23.64 16.17
N GLY A 112 -10.74 24.05 15.13
CA GLY A 112 -11.63 25.21 15.18
C GLY A 112 -12.74 25.05 16.24
N THR A 113 -13.25 23.83 16.43
CA THR A 113 -14.19 23.51 17.52
C THR A 113 -13.53 23.65 18.90
N VAL A 114 -12.29 23.15 19.06
CA VAL A 114 -11.51 23.32 20.30
C VAL A 114 -11.34 24.80 20.61
N ILE A 115 -10.97 25.61 19.62
CA ILE A 115 -10.82 27.06 19.76
C ILE A 115 -12.14 27.70 20.19
N ALA A 116 -13.28 27.36 19.58
CA ALA A 116 -14.56 27.97 19.94
C ALA A 116 -15.05 27.57 21.35
N ALA A 117 -14.85 26.31 21.74
CA ALA A 117 -15.44 25.75 22.95
C ALA A 117 -14.62 26.03 24.22
N THR A 118 -13.30 26.19 24.12
CA THR A 118 -12.43 26.28 25.30
C THR A 118 -11.98 27.73 25.57
N PRO A 119 -12.01 28.22 26.83
CA PRO A 119 -11.58 29.59 27.13
C PRO A 119 -10.10 29.87 26.81
N PHE A 120 -9.22 28.89 27.07
CA PHE A 120 -7.77 29.01 26.84
C PHE A 120 -7.42 29.33 25.38
N TRP A 121 -8.00 28.59 24.43
CA TRP A 121 -7.70 28.79 23.02
C TRP A 121 -8.36 30.05 22.44
N ARG A 122 -9.46 30.52 23.04
CA ARG A 122 -10.06 31.83 22.70
C ARG A 122 -9.24 33.01 23.20
N SER A 123 -8.62 32.91 24.38
CA SER A 123 -7.82 33.99 24.95
C SER A 123 -6.48 34.19 24.25
N GLN A 124 -6.03 33.22 23.44
CA GLN A 124 -4.76 33.26 22.71
C GLN A 124 -4.96 33.21 21.18
N PRO A 125 -5.55 34.26 20.56
CA PRO A 125 -5.93 34.23 19.15
C PRO A 125 -4.74 34.09 18.20
N SER A 126 -3.59 34.69 18.52
CA SER A 126 -2.38 34.59 17.69
C SER A 126 -1.83 33.16 17.63
N LEU A 127 -1.82 32.45 18.77
CA LEU A 127 -1.39 31.05 18.82
C LEU A 127 -2.37 30.17 18.05
N SER A 128 -3.67 30.32 18.31
CA SER A 128 -4.74 29.58 17.65
C SER A 128 -4.73 29.75 16.13
N ALA A 129 -4.59 30.99 15.64
CA ALA A 129 -4.48 31.29 14.22
C ALA A 129 -3.19 30.72 13.60
N GLY A 130 -2.06 30.83 14.31
CA GLY A 130 -0.78 30.26 13.88
C GLY A 130 -0.83 28.74 13.75
N LEU A 131 -1.46 28.04 14.70
CA LEU A 131 -1.62 26.59 14.66
C LEU A 131 -2.61 26.13 13.58
N LEU A 132 -3.76 26.81 13.40
CA LEU A 132 -4.68 26.55 12.29
C LEU A 132 -3.99 26.75 10.93
N GLY A 133 -3.27 27.87 10.78
CA GLY A 133 -2.46 28.15 9.60
C GLY A 133 -1.37 27.10 9.40
N GLY A 134 -0.75 26.62 10.48
CA GLY A 134 0.22 25.54 10.48
C GLY A 134 -0.34 24.22 9.94
N LEU A 135 -1.58 23.84 10.29
CA LEU A 135 -2.23 22.65 9.73
C LEU A 135 -2.39 22.77 8.21
N CYS A 136 -2.84 23.93 7.72
CA CYS A 136 -2.92 24.21 6.28
C CYS A 136 -1.54 24.19 5.61
N LEU A 137 -0.56 24.85 6.22
CA LEU A 137 0.80 24.98 5.69
C LEU A 137 1.46 23.61 5.53
N VAL A 138 1.37 22.76 6.55
CA VAL A 138 1.92 21.40 6.50
C VAL A 138 1.23 20.57 5.41
N ALA A 139 -0.10 20.67 5.28
CA ALA A 139 -0.83 19.96 4.23
C ALA A 139 -0.44 20.44 2.83
N LEU A 140 -0.30 21.75 2.63
CA LEU A 140 0.12 22.35 1.36
C LEU A 140 1.56 21.96 1.01
N ALA A 141 2.47 21.95 1.99
CA ALA A 141 3.86 21.52 1.81
C ALA A 141 3.97 20.02 1.48
N ALA A 142 3.13 19.18 2.10
CA ALA A 142 3.13 17.73 1.86
C ALA A 142 2.48 17.33 0.52
N ALA A 143 1.52 18.12 0.02
CA ALA A 143 0.78 17.82 -1.21
C ALA A 143 1.65 17.51 -2.45
N PRO A 144 2.65 18.34 -2.83
CA PRO A 144 3.50 18.06 -3.98
C PRO A 144 4.35 16.80 -3.77
N LEU A 145 4.84 16.55 -2.55
CA LEU A 145 5.62 15.35 -2.22
C LEU A 145 4.80 14.08 -2.42
N ILE A 146 3.56 14.07 -1.91
CA ILE A 146 2.64 12.94 -2.06
C ILE A 146 2.28 12.71 -3.54
N ARG A 147 2.03 13.79 -4.29
CA ARG A 147 1.73 13.70 -5.74
C ARG A 147 2.93 13.18 -6.52
N GLY A 148 4.13 13.68 -6.23
CA GLY A 148 5.38 13.26 -6.86
C GLY A 148 5.66 11.78 -6.61
N LEU A 149 5.59 11.34 -5.36
CA LEU A 149 5.75 9.92 -4.99
C LEU A 149 4.73 9.04 -5.71
N SER A 150 3.46 9.46 -5.73
CA SER A 150 2.39 8.71 -6.40
C SER A 150 2.60 8.63 -7.91
N ARG A 151 3.11 9.70 -8.54
CA ARG A 151 3.43 9.73 -9.98
C ARG A 151 4.63 8.86 -10.31
N ALA A 152 5.72 8.99 -9.56
CA ALA A 152 6.93 8.18 -9.74
C ALA A 152 6.63 6.69 -9.58
N LYS A 153 5.85 6.32 -8.55
CA LYS A 153 5.38 4.94 -8.35
C LYS A 153 4.60 4.42 -9.55
N ARG A 154 3.60 5.18 -10.04
CA ARG A 154 2.82 4.79 -11.22
C ARG A 154 3.70 4.61 -12.46
N GLN A 155 4.65 5.52 -12.68
CA GLN A 155 5.57 5.42 -13.81
C GLN A 155 6.44 4.17 -13.75
N ALA A 156 6.97 3.84 -12.56
CA ALA A 156 7.74 2.63 -12.34
C ALA A 156 6.89 1.36 -12.54
N GLU A 157 5.65 1.35 -12.04
CA GLU A 157 4.70 0.24 -12.23
C GLU A 157 4.34 0.05 -13.71
N THR A 158 4.09 1.13 -14.45
CA THR A 158 3.82 1.09 -15.90
C THR A 158 5.03 0.55 -16.66
N ALA A 159 6.22 1.09 -16.43
CA ALA A 159 7.44 0.63 -17.09
C ALA A 159 7.74 -0.85 -16.79
N SER A 160 7.50 -1.28 -15.55
CA SER A 160 7.64 -2.69 -15.17
C SER A 160 6.65 -3.60 -15.90
N ARG A 161 5.40 -3.15 -16.08
CA ARG A 161 4.37 -3.91 -16.83
C ARG A 161 4.71 -3.98 -18.32
N GLU A 162 5.12 -2.88 -18.92
CA GLU A 162 5.54 -2.83 -20.32
C GLU A 162 6.73 -3.76 -20.58
N LYS A 163 7.73 -3.73 -19.69
CA LYS A 163 8.87 -4.67 -19.77
C LYS A 163 8.41 -6.12 -19.67
N ALA A 164 7.49 -6.44 -18.76
CA ALA A 164 6.96 -7.80 -18.64
C ALA A 164 6.25 -8.25 -19.93
N VAL A 165 5.39 -7.41 -20.50
CA VAL A 165 4.70 -7.70 -21.77
C VAL A 165 5.69 -7.89 -22.92
N LEU A 166 6.71 -7.03 -23.03
CA LEU A 166 7.74 -7.16 -24.05
C LEU A 166 8.49 -8.49 -23.94
N LEU A 167 8.92 -8.87 -22.73
CA LEU A 167 9.64 -10.13 -22.51
C LEU A 167 8.76 -11.35 -22.79
N ALA A 168 7.48 -11.32 -22.42
CA ALA A 168 6.53 -12.37 -22.73
C ALA A 168 6.37 -12.56 -24.25
N ASN A 169 6.21 -11.47 -24.99
CA ASN A 169 6.05 -11.48 -26.45
C ASN A 169 7.31 -12.01 -27.14
N VAL A 170 8.49 -11.51 -26.76
CA VAL A 170 9.76 -12.00 -27.33
C VAL A 170 9.93 -13.50 -27.10
N GLY A 171 9.61 -14.01 -25.90
CA GLY A 171 9.68 -15.45 -25.64
C GLY A 171 8.74 -16.27 -26.53
N HIS A 172 7.51 -15.81 -26.74
CA HIS A 172 6.54 -16.50 -27.60
C HIS A 172 6.96 -16.49 -29.08
N GLU A 173 7.40 -15.34 -29.58
CA GLU A 173 7.85 -15.18 -30.97
C GLU A 173 9.13 -15.98 -31.27
N LEU A 174 9.99 -16.21 -30.27
CA LEU A 174 11.19 -17.05 -30.42
C LEU A 174 10.85 -18.56 -30.42
N ARG A 175 9.80 -18.99 -29.71
CA ARG A 175 9.42 -20.41 -29.62
C ARG A 175 9.07 -21.01 -30.97
N THR A 176 8.32 -20.30 -31.80
CA THR A 176 7.87 -20.77 -33.12
C THR A 176 9.04 -21.11 -34.07
N PRO A 177 9.98 -20.20 -34.38
CA PRO A 177 11.11 -20.51 -35.26
C PRO A 177 12.06 -21.55 -34.64
N LEU A 178 12.26 -21.55 -33.32
CA LEU A 178 13.09 -22.56 -32.66
C LEU A 178 12.48 -23.96 -32.76
N THR A 179 11.16 -24.07 -32.60
CA THR A 179 10.44 -25.34 -32.78
C THR A 179 10.55 -25.82 -34.23
N ALA A 180 10.48 -24.92 -35.22
CA ALA A 180 10.69 -25.27 -36.62
C ALA A 180 12.13 -25.74 -36.93
N ILE A 181 13.15 -25.10 -36.35
CA ILE A 181 14.55 -25.50 -36.46
C ILE A 181 14.77 -26.89 -35.83
N LEU A 182 14.21 -27.13 -34.63
CA LEU A 182 14.31 -28.42 -33.95
C LEU A 182 13.59 -29.53 -34.72
N GLY A 183 12.38 -29.25 -35.22
CA GLY A 183 11.64 -30.18 -36.07
C GLY A 183 12.41 -30.52 -37.34
N SER A 184 12.90 -29.52 -38.08
CA SER A 184 13.70 -29.72 -39.30
C SER A 184 15.00 -30.48 -39.01
N GLY A 185 15.66 -30.16 -37.89
CA GLY A 185 16.87 -30.85 -37.44
C GLY A 185 16.63 -32.31 -37.08
N SER A 186 15.49 -32.63 -36.43
CA SER A 186 15.12 -34.01 -36.12
C SER A 186 14.88 -34.84 -37.39
N VAL A 187 14.16 -34.29 -38.36
CA VAL A 187 13.94 -34.94 -39.67
C VAL A 187 15.27 -35.16 -40.40
N LEU A 188 16.18 -34.17 -40.39
CA LEU A 188 17.50 -34.32 -41.00
C LEU A 188 18.33 -35.42 -40.34
N GLN A 189 18.24 -35.61 -39.02
CA GLN A 189 18.96 -36.67 -38.31
C GLN A 189 18.53 -38.08 -38.73
N ASP A 190 17.30 -38.24 -39.21
CA ASP A 190 16.74 -39.51 -39.71
C ASP A 190 17.13 -39.79 -41.17
N THR A 191 17.83 -38.88 -41.84
CA THR A 191 18.32 -39.07 -43.23
C THR A 191 19.73 -39.67 -43.29
N ARG A 192 20.16 -40.06 -44.51
CA ARG A 192 21.54 -40.50 -44.76
C ARG A 192 22.49 -39.30 -44.77
N LEU A 193 23.09 -39.01 -43.61
CA LEU A 193 24.13 -38.00 -43.42
C LEU A 193 25.52 -38.63 -43.31
N ASP A 194 26.52 -37.99 -43.91
CA ASP A 194 27.92 -38.32 -43.66
C ASP A 194 28.33 -37.97 -42.21
N PRO A 195 29.50 -38.44 -41.71
CA PRO A 195 29.92 -38.20 -40.32
C PRO A 195 30.02 -36.72 -39.94
N ALA A 196 30.46 -35.85 -40.84
CA ALA A 196 30.62 -34.42 -40.58
C ALA A 196 29.27 -33.69 -40.55
N GLN A 197 28.38 -34.01 -41.50
CA GLN A 197 27.00 -33.52 -41.55
C GLN A 197 26.22 -33.93 -40.31
N ARG A 198 26.36 -35.19 -39.87
CA ARG A 198 25.70 -35.71 -38.65
C ARG A 198 26.11 -34.92 -37.42
N GLU A 199 27.40 -34.64 -37.27
CA GLU A 199 27.91 -33.84 -36.15
C GLU A 199 27.42 -32.38 -36.21
N MET A 200 27.38 -31.78 -37.41
CA MET A 200 26.84 -30.43 -37.60
C MET A 200 25.36 -30.36 -37.20
N THR A 201 24.53 -31.29 -37.68
CA THR A 201 23.10 -31.36 -37.36
C THR A 201 22.89 -31.56 -35.85
N ARG A 202 23.72 -32.39 -35.21
CA ARG A 202 23.67 -32.62 -33.75
C ARG A 202 23.96 -31.33 -32.97
N LYS A 203 24.95 -30.53 -33.42
CA LYS A 203 25.26 -29.22 -32.82
C LYS A 203 24.12 -28.21 -33.01
N VAL A 204 23.53 -28.13 -34.20
CA VAL A 204 22.40 -27.23 -34.48
C VAL A 204 21.19 -27.56 -33.59
N VAL A 205 20.83 -28.84 -33.47
CA VAL A 205 19.71 -29.29 -32.61
C VAL A 205 20.00 -28.98 -31.14
N SER A 206 21.21 -29.26 -30.65
CA SER A 206 21.61 -28.94 -29.28
C SER A 206 21.56 -27.43 -28.98
N ALA A 207 22.01 -26.60 -29.92
CA ALA A 207 21.92 -25.14 -29.80
C ALA A 207 20.46 -24.65 -29.81
N GLY A 208 19.60 -25.21 -30.67
CA GLY A 208 18.17 -24.92 -30.72
C GLY A 208 17.47 -25.25 -29.40
N GLN A 209 17.80 -26.39 -28.78
CA GLN A 209 17.21 -26.79 -27.49
C GLN A 209 17.61 -25.85 -26.35
N ARG A 210 18.87 -25.40 -26.35
CA ARG A 210 19.36 -24.39 -25.38
C ARG A 210 18.65 -23.05 -25.57
N LEU A 211 18.48 -22.59 -26.80
CA LEU A 211 17.76 -21.35 -27.10
C LEU A 211 16.28 -21.43 -26.72
N LEU A 212 15.65 -22.59 -26.92
CA LEU A 212 14.25 -22.82 -26.53
C LEU A 212 14.09 -22.70 -25.01
N THR A 213 15.01 -23.31 -24.26
CA THR A 213 15.03 -23.19 -22.79
C THR A 213 15.18 -21.74 -22.35
N LEU A 214 16.09 -20.98 -22.96
CA LEU A 214 16.26 -19.55 -22.67
C LEU A 214 15.01 -18.71 -23.00
N ALA A 215 14.33 -19.02 -24.10
CA ALA A 215 13.09 -18.35 -24.48
C ALA A 215 11.96 -18.64 -23.46
N ASP A 216 11.87 -19.88 -22.98
CA ASP A 216 10.94 -20.29 -21.93
C ASP A 216 11.24 -19.58 -20.60
N ASP A 217 12.51 -19.48 -20.21
CA ASP A 217 12.94 -18.77 -19.00
C ASP A 217 12.60 -17.28 -19.03
N ILE A 218 12.81 -16.60 -20.17
CA ILE A 218 12.45 -15.19 -20.36
C ILE A 218 10.93 -14.99 -20.24
N SER A 219 10.14 -15.91 -20.81
CA SER A 219 8.68 -15.89 -20.69
C SER A 219 8.24 -16.08 -19.23
N ALA A 220 8.83 -17.05 -18.51
CA ALA A 220 8.55 -17.29 -17.10
C ALA A 220 8.90 -16.09 -16.20
N ALA A 221 10.03 -15.42 -16.47
CA ALA A 221 10.46 -14.23 -15.74
C ALA A 221 9.45 -13.06 -15.86
N SER A 222 8.71 -12.96 -16.97
CA SER A 222 7.63 -11.98 -17.11
C SER A 222 6.40 -12.28 -16.24
N GLY A 223 6.13 -13.57 -15.97
CA GLY A 223 4.99 -14.04 -15.17
C GLY A 223 5.23 -14.05 -13.67
N ALA A 224 6.50 -14.10 -13.23
CA ALA A 224 6.88 -14.13 -11.81
C ALA A 224 6.51 -12.84 -11.02
N GLY A 225 6.05 -11.78 -11.70
CA GLY A 225 5.48 -10.58 -11.10
C GLY A 225 3.96 -10.62 -10.86
N SER A 226 3.26 -11.67 -11.30
CA SER A 226 1.79 -11.81 -11.14
C SER A 226 1.49 -12.94 -10.14
N PRO A 227 0.80 -12.67 -9.01
CA PRO A 227 0.54 -13.69 -7.98
C PRO A 227 -0.45 -14.80 -8.36
N ASP A 228 -0.83 -14.95 -9.63
CA ASP A 228 -2.03 -15.70 -9.99
C ASP A 228 -1.92 -16.52 -11.30
N SER A 229 -0.85 -17.28 -11.46
CA SER A 229 -0.71 -18.22 -12.60
C SER A 229 -0.26 -19.64 -12.18
N ARG A 230 -0.57 -20.05 -10.94
CA ARG A 230 -0.64 -21.48 -10.64
C ARG A 230 -1.95 -22.04 -11.17
N SER A 231 -2.01 -22.24 -12.48
CA SER A 231 -2.90 -23.25 -13.05
C SER A 231 -2.49 -24.61 -12.47
N PRO A 232 -3.35 -25.33 -11.73
CA PRO A 232 -3.08 -26.72 -11.40
C PRO A 232 -3.14 -27.52 -12.69
N GLY A 233 -2.08 -28.27 -12.94
CA GLY A 233 -1.95 -29.13 -14.11
C GLY A 233 -3.15 -30.04 -14.30
N ARG A 234 -3.51 -30.22 -15.57
CA ARG A 234 -4.23 -31.39 -16.06
C ARG A 234 -3.59 -32.67 -15.48
N GLY A 235 -4.33 -33.35 -14.60
CA GLY A 235 -4.31 -34.80 -14.47
C GLY A 235 -5.60 -35.29 -15.10
N SER A 236 -5.53 -35.97 -16.24
CA SER A 236 -5.49 -37.43 -16.33
C SER A 236 -6.90 -37.95 -16.58
N ASP A 237 -7.17 -38.24 -17.85
CA ASP A 237 -8.07 -39.34 -18.21
C ASP A 237 -7.58 -40.60 -17.49
N ALA A 238 -8.33 -41.03 -16.48
CA ALA A 238 -8.42 -42.41 -16.06
C ALA A 238 -9.64 -42.54 -15.12
N ASP A 239 -10.58 -43.39 -15.54
CA ASP A 239 -11.55 -44.07 -14.69
C ASP A 239 -12.83 -43.29 -14.31
N ARG A 240 -13.89 -43.43 -15.12
CA ARG A 240 -15.20 -43.98 -14.69
C ARG A 240 -16.30 -43.92 -15.76
N ALA A 241 -16.98 -45.07 -15.88
CA ALA A 241 -18.22 -45.40 -16.57
C ALA A 241 -18.11 -45.76 -18.05
#